data_AF-A0A3C0U5F8-F1
#
_entry.id   AF-A0A3C0U5F8-F1
#
_cell.length_a   1.000
_cell.length_b   1.000
_cell.length_c   1.000
_cell.angle_alpha   90.00
_cell.angle_beta   90.00
_cell.angle_gamma   90.00
#
_symmetry.space_group_name_H-M   'P 1'
#
loop_
_entity.id
_entity.type
_entity.pdbx_description
1 polymer ?
#
loop_
_entity_poly.entity_id
_entity_poly.type
_entity_poly.pdbx_seq_one_letter_code
_entity_poly.pdbx_strand_id
1 'polypeptide(L)' 'MRKITAGLLTLALLFSSLITSAHEGMWLPMLVKRLNHAEMRANGLNLTAEELYDINNASVKDAIVSLGGFCT' A
#
# COMPACT_ATOMS: atom_id res chain seq x y z
N MET A 1 -2.67 39.45 -19.22
CA MET A 1 -2.19 38.80 -17.98
C MET A 1 -3.06 37.61 -17.56
N ARG A 2 -4.39 37.76 -17.42
CA ARG A 2 -5.32 36.65 -17.04
C ARG A 2 -5.25 35.36 -17.89
N LYS A 3 -5.05 35.48 -19.21
CA LYS A 3 -4.96 34.32 -20.12
C LYS A 3 -3.64 33.53 -19.96
N ILE A 4 -2.55 34.23 -19.66
CA ILE A 4 -1.23 33.63 -19.43
C ILE A 4 -1.20 32.93 -18.06
N THR A 5 -1.75 33.57 -17.03
CA THR A 5 -1.88 32.96 -15.70
C THR A 5 -2.80 31.73 -15.73
N ALA A 6 -3.89 31.76 -16.51
CA ALA A 6 -4.74 30.59 -16.71
C ALA A 6 -4.00 29.44 -17.42
N GLY A 7 -3.23 29.75 -18.48
CA GLY A 7 -2.42 28.76 -19.19
C GLY A 7 -1.34 28.09 -18.32
N LEU A 8 -0.66 28.87 -17.49
CA LEU A 8 0.33 28.36 -16.52
C LEU A 8 -0.31 27.44 -15.47
N LEU A 9 -1.50 27.79 -14.96
CA LEU A 9 -2.22 26.97 -13.99
C LEU A 9 -2.66 25.63 -14.59
N THR A 10 -3.18 25.64 -15.82
CA THR A 10 -3.54 24.41 -16.53
C THR A 10 -2.33 23.51 -16.80
N LEU A 11 -1.17 24.10 -17.13
CA LEU A 11 0.05 23.34 -17.34
C LEU A 11 0.54 22.69 -16.04
N ALA A 12 0.55 23.44 -14.93
CA ALA A 12 0.92 22.91 -13.62
C ALA A 12 0.03 21.74 -13.17
N LEU A 13 -1.28 21.83 -13.41
CA LEU A 13 -2.20 20.73 -13.11
C LEU A 13 -1.92 19.48 -13.96
N LEU A 14 -1.59 19.65 -15.25
CA LEU A 14 -1.24 18.51 -16.12
C LEU A 14 0.07 17.83 -15.72
N PHE A 15 1.05 18.58 -15.20
CA PHE A 15 2.31 18.00 -14.72
C PHE A 15 2.18 17.33 -13.34
N SER A 16 1.18 17.70 -12.54
CA SER A 16 0.96 17.11 -11.21
C SER A 16 0.60 15.61 -11.23
N SER A 17 0.03 15.11 -12.32
CA SER A 17 -0.29 13.68 -12.46
C SER A 17 0.94 12.81 -12.75
N LEU A 18 2.06 13.39 -13.17
CA LEU A 18 3.31 12.66 -13.43
C LEU A 18 4.10 12.34 -12.17
N ILE A 19 3.77 12.99 -11.06
CA ILE A 19 4.50 12.92 -9.78
C ILE A 19 3.73 12.15 -8.71
N THR A 20 2.49 11.73 -8.99
CA THR A 20 1.69 10.94 -8.04
C THR A 20 1.78 9.45 -8.39
N SER A 21 2.18 8.64 -7.42
CA SER A 21 2.01 7.19 -7.45
C SER A 21 1.14 6.79 -6.26
N ALA A 22 0.10 6.02 -6.52
CA ALA A 22 -0.64 5.35 -5.45
C ALA A 22 0.16 4.14 -4.98
N HIS A 23 0.23 3.92 -3.67
CA HIS A 23 0.67 2.63 -3.14
C HIS A 23 -0.51 1.68 -3.23
N GLU A 24 -0.47 0.78 -4.22
CA GLU A 24 -1.50 -0.22 -4.50
C GLU A 24 -0.96 -1.63 -4.28
N GLY A 25 -1.86 -2.61 -4.15
CA GLY A 25 -1.51 -4.02 -4.26
C GLY A 25 -2.20 -4.91 -3.23
N MET A 26 -2.64 -6.08 -3.70
CA MET A 26 -2.99 -7.21 -2.84
C MET A 26 -1.82 -8.19 -2.84
N TRP A 27 -1.19 -8.34 -1.69
CA TRP A 27 0.05 -9.11 -1.54
C TRP A 27 -0.24 -10.47 -0.95
N LEU A 28 0.41 -11.52 -1.48
CA LEU A 28 0.36 -12.84 -0.86
C LEU A 28 1.07 -12.80 0.51
N PRO A 29 0.40 -13.10 1.64
CA PRO A 29 0.98 -12.95 2.98
C PRO A 29 2.30 -13.72 3.16
N MET A 30 2.41 -14.92 2.59
CA MET A 30 3.63 -15.74 2.62
C MET A 30 4.85 -15.12 1.93
N LEU A 31 4.65 -14.06 1.13
CA LEU A 31 5.71 -13.33 0.43
C LEU A 31 5.94 -11.93 1.02
N VAL A 32 5.20 -11.52 2.05
CA VAL A 32 5.23 -10.13 2.57
C VAL A 32 6.62 -9.72 3.02
N LYS A 33 7.38 -10.65 3.62
CA LYS A 33 8.77 -10.45 4.05
C LYS A 33 9.69 -10.02 2.90
N ARG A 34 9.47 -10.58 1.70
CA ARG A 34 10.29 -10.30 0.52
C ARG A 34 9.79 -9.11 -0.30
N LEU A 35 8.48 -8.90 -0.37
CA LEU A 35 7.88 -7.99 -1.34
C LEU A 35 7.53 -6.61 -0.77
N ASN A 36 7.07 -6.52 0.48
CA ASN A 36 6.41 -5.28 0.96
C ASN A 36 6.78 -4.88 2.41
N HIS A 37 7.36 -5.77 3.21
CA HIS A 37 7.60 -5.47 4.63
C HIS A 37 8.48 -4.22 4.87
N ALA A 38 9.45 -3.96 3.98
CA ALA A 38 10.29 -2.75 4.06
C ALA A 38 9.47 -1.46 3.91
N GLU A 39 8.57 -1.42 2.92
CA GLU A 39 7.67 -0.28 2.70
C GLU A 39 6.63 -0.16 3.82
N MET A 40 6.05 -1.28 4.28
CA MET A 40 5.14 -1.28 5.41
C MET A 40 5.78 -0.65 6.66
N ARG A 41 7.04 -1.00 6.97
CA ARG A 41 7.78 -0.40 8.08
C ARG A 41 8.07 1.09 7.87
N ALA A 42 8.42 1.49 6.64
CA ALA A 42 8.59 2.91 6.30
C ALA A 42 7.28 3.71 6.48
N ASN A 43 6.13 3.05 6.31
CA ASN A 43 4.79 3.61 6.54
C ASN A 43 4.28 3.44 8.00
N GLY A 44 5.14 3.00 8.93
CA GLY A 44 4.83 2.97 10.36
C GLY A 44 4.35 1.64 10.92
N LEU A 45 4.40 0.55 10.14
CA LEU A 45 4.14 -0.79 10.68
C LEU A 45 5.22 -1.18 11.70
N ASN A 46 4.81 -1.50 12.92
CA ASN A 46 5.71 -1.90 14.00
C ASN A 46 5.80 -3.42 14.22
N LEU A 47 5.10 -4.22 13.40
CA LEU A 47 5.14 -5.68 13.44
C LEU A 47 6.28 -6.22 12.57
N THR A 48 6.89 -7.31 13.02
CA THR A 48 7.79 -8.13 12.21
C THR A 48 7.02 -8.86 11.10
N ALA A 49 7.75 -9.38 10.10
CA ALA A 49 7.11 -10.10 9.00
C ALA A 49 6.52 -11.44 9.49
N GLU A 50 7.17 -12.05 10.48
CA GLU A 50 6.76 -13.29 11.12
C GLU A 50 5.50 -13.10 11.98
N GLU A 51 5.37 -11.97 12.68
CA GLU A 51 4.12 -11.63 13.39
C GLU A 51 2.94 -11.42 12.44
N LEU A 52 3.18 -10.99 11.20
CA LEU A 52 2.15 -10.94 10.15
C LEU A 52 1.84 -12.35 9.63
N TYR A 53 2.85 -13.11 9.21
CA TYR A 53 2.72 -14.45 8.64
C TYR A 53 3.89 -15.35 9.07
N ASP A 54 3.58 -16.42 9.80
CA ASP A 54 4.49 -17.54 10.08
C ASP A 54 3.74 -18.86 9.85
N ILE A 55 4.37 -19.84 9.20
CA ILE A 55 3.74 -21.15 8.92
C ILE A 55 3.73 -22.07 10.16
N ASN A 56 4.70 -21.92 11.04
CA ASN A 56 4.96 -22.81 12.17
C ASN A 56 4.50 -22.22 13.52
N ASN A 57 4.45 -20.90 13.63
CA ASN A 57 4.08 -20.19 14.85
C ASN A 57 2.78 -19.39 14.67
N ALA A 58 2.16 -19.02 15.80
CA ALA A 58 0.99 -18.15 15.78
C ALA A 58 1.33 -16.77 15.22
N SER A 59 0.46 -16.25 14.34
CA SER A 59 0.62 -14.92 13.73
C SER A 59 -0.74 -14.25 13.47
N VAL A 60 -0.75 -13.01 12.97
CA VAL A 60 -1.98 -12.28 12.61
C VAL A 60 -2.85 -13.06 11.62
N LYS A 61 -2.25 -13.88 10.74
CA LYS A 61 -3.00 -14.72 9.78
C LYS A 61 -4.03 -15.62 10.47
N ASP A 62 -3.76 -16.05 11.69
CA ASP A 62 -4.61 -17.00 12.42
C ASP A 62 -5.88 -16.34 12.98
N ALA A 63 -5.88 -15.01 13.06
CA ALA A 63 -7.03 -14.21 13.50
C ALA A 63 -7.91 -13.72 12.33
N ILE A 64 -7.49 -13.96 11.08
CA ILE A 64 -8.22 -13.53 9.88
C ILE A 64 -8.88 -14.76 9.26
N VAL A 65 -10.21 -14.75 9.17
CA VAL A 65 -11.01 -15.89 8.67
C VAL A 65 -11.90 -15.47 7.51
N SER A 66 -12.33 -16.42 6.69
CA SER A 66 -13.34 -16.14 5.66
C SER A 66 -14.75 -16.33 6.22
N LEU A 67 -15.56 -15.29 6.14
CA LEU A 67 -16.98 -15.31 6.49
C LEU A 67 -17.80 -15.60 5.23
N GLY A 68 -18.07 -16.89 5.00
CA GLY A 68 -18.90 -17.34 3.87
C GLY A 68 -18.25 -17.23 2.49
N GLY A 69 -16.94 -16.99 2.39
CA GLY A 69 -16.21 -16.91 1.11
C GLY A 69 -16.28 -15.55 0.41
N PHE A 70 -17.06 -14.60 0.93
CA PHE A 70 -17.24 -13.27 0.33
C PHE A 70 -16.92 -12.12 1.30
N CYS A 71 -16.85 -12.41 2.60
CA CYS A 71 -16.41 -11.48 3.63
C CYS A 71 -15.21 -12.05 4.39
N THR A 72 -14.58 -11.16 5.15
CA THR A 72 -13.48 -11.41 6.07
C THR A 72 -13.80 -10.73 7.38
#